data_AF-A0A9P1G9W8-F1
#
_entry.id   AF-A0A9P1G9W8-F1
#
_cell.length_a   1.000
_cell.length_b   1.000
_cell.length_c   1.000
_cell.angle_alpha   90.00
_cell.angle_beta   90.00
_cell.angle_gamma   90.00
#
_symmetry.space_group_name_H-M   'P 1'
#
loop_
_entity.id
_entity.type
_entity.pdbx_description
1 polymer ?
#
loop_
_entity_poly.entity_id
_entity_poly.type
_entity_poly.pdbx_seq_one_letter_code
_entity_poly.pdbx_strand_id
1 'polypeptide(L)'
;EWGFPWQVHCGAYVAFFFTAAILFCVLEVDRVNAERTALEAEQLRKGYRGSIHYADCTQPEDAQRIRHEIGCKSDVVDYAIDVLLSAGMSTPALRDIAREGVDIQRTAYSGVASSVVLLFPVDFITFTFAVVETIYLRGNFLRMLLSSICILERLILATLIYRRSIDERCFILKVMDKIVAALLISFVGLCLMPTVTMRKVSKIWIIGSNIGFALMIAFAVLGIRGTAKLPMGLCWLQFFFARGLTSCAACCCCKSCEAEPSYDPEHQSLRNCSDSESGAPLGFFVNNTVLALLTECGMPVVAYYYYNALCLPFAMYIFHLHRPQEVKAAKGKGCEVFMNSMYHAMDWLPYMLVWFVAKFIGNFVLEDGFPLLFNTFNTQKVPIIGAPDSTEHLIPFTLYTALLWFPAMAAGDTISRRVPQFLDVTVNWKCYTYLAISIVMCVVGEALDFLLLALVTVVAAFIANFGNGFIYGLSAKFIDWKIAEEHRYTAYNLWCFVGDLGGYAGQGALSVWLADQVCNGRHYAFVCHLKKLLLI
;
A
#
# COMPACT_ATOMS: atom_id res chain seq x y z
N GLU A 1 -29.07 5.60 18.98
CA GLU A 1 -28.45 4.36 19.49
C GLU A 1 -29.01 3.19 18.69
N TRP A 2 -28.17 2.36 18.08
CA TRP A 2 -28.62 1.35 17.11
C TRP A 2 -29.21 0.08 17.75
N GLY A 3 -29.32 0.01 19.08
CA GLY A 3 -29.90 -1.12 19.81
C GLY A 3 -29.19 -2.45 19.62
N PHE A 4 -28.05 -2.49 18.91
CA PHE A 4 -27.28 -3.70 18.74
C PHE A 4 -26.55 -4.05 20.02
N PRO A 5 -26.46 -5.35 20.36
CA PRO A 5 -25.53 -5.80 21.37
C PRO A 5 -24.12 -5.32 21.02
N TRP A 6 -23.39 -4.82 22.01
CA TRP A 6 -21.99 -4.39 21.89
C TRP A 6 -21.10 -5.39 21.12
N GLN A 7 -21.37 -6.68 21.28
CA GLN A 7 -20.65 -7.76 20.58
C GLN A 7 -20.74 -7.64 19.05
N VAL A 8 -21.86 -7.16 18.51
CA VAL A 8 -22.04 -6.98 17.06
C VAL A 8 -21.17 -5.84 16.53
N HIS A 9 -21.05 -4.76 17.29
CA HIS A 9 -20.14 -3.67 16.95
C HIS A 9 -18.68 -4.15 16.96
N CYS A 10 -18.28 -4.89 17.99
CA CYS A 10 -16.94 -5.48 18.08
C CYS A 10 -16.64 -6.40 16.87
N GLY A 11 -17.58 -7.27 16.52
CA GLY A 11 -17.46 -8.16 15.36
C GLY A 11 -17.29 -7.41 14.04
N ALA A 12 -18.02 -6.30 13.86
CA ALA A 12 -17.89 -5.45 12.67
C ALA A 12 -16.52 -4.78 12.58
N TYR A 13 -15.98 -4.28 13.70
CA TYR A 13 -14.63 -3.71 13.74
C TYR A 13 -13.57 -4.76 13.42
N VAL A 14 -13.63 -5.93 14.08
CA VAL A 14 -12.71 -7.05 13.81
C VAL A 14 -12.72 -7.43 12.32
N ALA A 15 -13.91 -7.57 11.74
CA ALA A 15 -14.03 -7.93 10.34
C ALA A 15 -13.49 -6.84 9.40
N PHE A 16 -13.67 -5.57 9.73
CA PHE A 16 -13.09 -4.44 8.98
C PHE A 16 -11.55 -4.49 9.00
N PHE A 17 -10.92 -4.66 10.17
CA PHE A 17 -9.46 -4.74 10.26
C PHE A 17 -8.91 -5.98 9.57
N PHE A 18 -9.58 -7.11 9.70
CA PHE A 18 -9.21 -8.32 8.99
C PHE A 18 -9.28 -8.13 7.47
N THR A 19 -10.31 -7.43 6.99
CA THR A 19 -10.45 -7.05 5.57
C THR A 19 -9.31 -6.13 5.13
N ALA A 20 -8.97 -5.12 5.94
CA ALA A 20 -7.85 -4.23 5.65
C ALA A 20 -6.51 -4.98 5.62
N ALA A 21 -6.27 -5.89 6.56
CA ALA A 21 -5.07 -6.72 6.60
C ALA A 21 -4.95 -7.60 5.34
N ILE A 22 -6.05 -8.25 4.92
CA ILE A 22 -6.09 -9.00 3.66
C ILE A 22 -5.79 -8.07 2.48
N LEU A 23 -6.44 -6.91 2.39
CA LEU A 23 -6.19 -5.94 1.33
C LEU A 23 -4.71 -5.58 1.24
N PHE A 24 -4.05 -5.27 2.36
CA PHE A 24 -2.62 -4.96 2.38
C PHE A 24 -1.76 -6.13 1.89
N CYS A 25 -2.06 -7.36 2.36
CA CYS A 25 -1.33 -8.54 1.91
C CYS A 25 -1.46 -8.73 0.40
N VAL A 26 -2.68 -8.62 -0.15
CA VAL A 26 -2.90 -8.82 -1.59
C VAL A 26 -2.38 -7.65 -2.43
N LEU A 27 -2.38 -6.42 -1.91
CA LEU A 27 -1.73 -5.28 -2.58
C LEU A 27 -0.21 -5.51 -2.75
N GLU A 28 0.44 -6.14 -1.77
CA GLU A 28 1.84 -6.50 -1.91
C GLU A 28 2.05 -7.60 -2.97
N VAL A 29 1.12 -8.57 -3.06
CA VAL A 29 1.13 -9.56 -4.15
C VAL A 29 1.01 -8.87 -5.52
N ASP A 30 0.10 -7.91 -5.65
CA ASP A 30 -0.05 -7.11 -6.86
C ASP A 30 1.25 -6.36 -7.20
N ARG A 31 1.89 -5.72 -6.21
CA ARG A 31 3.17 -5.02 -6.38
C ARG A 31 4.26 -5.94 -6.92
N VAL A 32 4.48 -7.09 -6.27
CA VAL A 32 5.51 -8.06 -6.67
C VAL A 32 5.22 -8.61 -8.08
N ASN A 33 3.96 -8.91 -8.39
CA ASN A 33 3.58 -9.36 -9.72
C ASN A 33 3.83 -8.28 -10.78
N ALA A 34 3.61 -7.00 -10.44
CA ALA A 34 3.82 -5.88 -11.36
C ALA A 34 5.29 -5.76 -11.74
N GLU A 35 6.16 -5.85 -10.74
CA GLU A 35 7.60 -5.79 -10.88
C GLU A 35 8.12 -6.97 -11.72
N ARG A 36 7.66 -8.18 -11.40
CA ARG A 36 8.01 -9.39 -12.16
C ARG A 36 7.59 -9.29 -13.63
N THR A 37 6.35 -8.87 -13.91
CA THR A 37 5.89 -8.70 -15.30
C THR A 37 6.69 -7.63 -16.04
N ALA A 38 7.11 -6.56 -15.36
CA ALA A 38 7.96 -5.54 -15.97
C ALA A 38 9.34 -6.10 -16.34
N LEU A 39 9.96 -6.88 -15.45
CA LEU A 39 11.24 -7.54 -15.71
C LEU A 39 11.13 -8.57 -16.84
N GLU A 40 10.08 -9.39 -16.86
CA GLU A 40 9.83 -10.36 -17.93
C GLU A 40 9.65 -9.65 -19.28
N ALA A 41 8.92 -8.52 -19.30
CA ALA A 41 8.77 -7.72 -20.52
C ALA A 41 10.09 -7.11 -20.99
N GLU A 42 10.94 -6.63 -20.08
CA GLU A 42 12.27 -6.11 -20.40
C GLU A 42 13.19 -7.21 -20.96
N GLN A 43 13.18 -8.40 -20.35
CA GLN A 43 13.93 -9.55 -20.82
C GLN A 43 13.49 -10.00 -22.21
N LEU A 44 12.19 -10.01 -22.49
CA LEU A 44 11.65 -10.35 -23.81
C LEU A 44 12.00 -9.30 -24.88
N ARG A 45 12.13 -8.03 -24.51
CA ARG A 45 12.56 -6.96 -25.43
C ARG A 45 14.05 -7.02 -25.72
N LYS A 46 14.86 -7.55 -24.80
CA LYS A 46 16.30 -7.63 -24.95
C LYS A 46 16.68 -8.53 -26.14
N GLY A 47 17.16 -7.92 -27.21
CA GLY A 47 17.57 -8.61 -28.44
C GLY A 47 16.47 -8.70 -29.51
N TYR A 48 15.23 -8.34 -29.21
CA TYR A 48 14.19 -8.22 -30.23
C TYR A 48 14.39 -6.93 -31.04
N ARG A 49 14.62 -7.06 -32.35
CA ARG A 49 14.85 -5.93 -33.27
C ARG A 49 13.60 -5.51 -34.06
N GLY A 50 12.42 -5.78 -33.51
CA GLY A 50 11.14 -5.42 -34.13
C GLY A 50 10.61 -6.40 -35.18
N SER A 51 11.37 -7.44 -35.57
CA SER A 51 10.90 -8.47 -36.49
C SER A 51 11.62 -9.81 -36.29
N ILE A 52 10.91 -10.92 -36.57
CA ILE A 52 11.47 -12.28 -36.63
C ILE A 52 12.55 -12.45 -37.69
N HIS A 53 12.62 -11.54 -38.67
CA HIS A 53 13.69 -11.57 -39.69
C HIS A 53 15.09 -11.40 -39.09
N TYR A 54 15.18 -10.70 -37.95
CA TYR A 54 16.42 -10.49 -37.21
C TYR A 54 16.68 -11.54 -36.14
N ALA A 55 15.83 -12.57 -36.02
CA ALA A 55 16.05 -13.62 -35.03
C ALA A 55 17.27 -14.48 -35.41
N ASP A 56 18.22 -14.54 -34.50
CA ASP A 56 19.39 -15.42 -34.60
C ASP A 56 19.02 -16.84 -34.15
N CYS A 57 19.54 -17.84 -34.85
CA CYS A 57 19.34 -19.25 -34.50
C CYS A 57 20.69 -19.97 -34.47
N THR A 58 20.87 -20.84 -33.48
CA THR A 58 22.09 -21.66 -33.37
C THR A 58 22.23 -22.67 -34.51
N GLN A 59 21.11 -23.11 -35.08
CA GLN A 59 21.07 -24.02 -36.23
C GLN A 59 20.45 -23.31 -37.44
N PRO A 60 21.23 -22.96 -38.48
CA PRO A 60 20.72 -22.20 -39.62
C PRO A 60 19.66 -22.97 -40.43
N GLU A 61 19.72 -24.31 -40.44
CA GLU A 61 18.72 -25.16 -41.11
C GLU A 61 17.34 -25.03 -40.44
N ASP A 62 17.29 -25.02 -39.10
CA ASP A 62 16.05 -24.84 -38.35
C ASP A 62 15.47 -23.45 -38.59
N ALA A 63 16.31 -22.41 -38.64
CA ALA A 63 15.87 -21.06 -38.99
C ALA A 63 15.24 -21.01 -40.38
N GLN A 64 15.83 -21.68 -41.37
CA GLN A 64 15.28 -21.74 -42.71
C GLN A 64 13.94 -22.50 -42.75
N ARG A 65 13.84 -23.63 -42.03
CA ARG A 65 12.60 -24.41 -41.93
C ARG A 65 11.48 -23.60 -41.27
N ILE A 66 11.76 -22.96 -40.13
CA ILE A 66 10.80 -22.12 -39.41
C ILE A 66 10.35 -20.93 -40.28
N ARG A 67 11.29 -20.23 -40.92
CA ARG A 67 10.95 -19.11 -41.83
C ARG A 67 10.14 -19.58 -43.03
N HIS A 68 10.44 -20.76 -43.58
CA HIS A 68 9.69 -21.34 -44.68
C HIS A 68 8.26 -21.71 -44.26
N GLU A 69 8.08 -22.29 -43.06
CA GLU A 69 6.77 -22.64 -42.50
C GLU A 69 5.91 -21.39 -42.21
N ILE A 70 6.54 -20.32 -41.68
CA ILE A 70 5.88 -19.03 -41.49
C ILE A 70 5.50 -18.43 -42.86
N GLY A 71 6.38 -18.53 -43.85
CA GLY A 71 6.12 -18.12 -45.23
C GLY A 71 5.70 -16.66 -45.33
N CYS A 72 4.55 -16.39 -45.95
CA CYS A 72 3.99 -15.05 -46.09
C CYS A 72 3.30 -14.50 -44.83
N LYS A 73 3.38 -15.20 -43.69
CA LYS A 73 2.74 -14.79 -42.43
C LYS A 73 3.67 -14.04 -41.47
N SER A 74 4.87 -13.65 -41.91
CA SER A 74 5.84 -12.95 -41.06
C SER A 74 5.25 -11.73 -40.37
N ASP A 75 4.52 -10.88 -41.10
CA ASP A 75 3.89 -9.67 -40.54
C ASP A 75 2.87 -10.00 -39.44
N VAL A 76 2.15 -11.11 -39.59
CA VAL A 76 1.16 -11.57 -38.60
C VAL A 76 1.86 -12.08 -37.33
N VAL A 77 3.01 -12.73 -37.49
CA VAL A 77 3.84 -13.19 -36.37
C VAL A 77 4.48 -12.00 -35.66
N ASP A 78 5.07 -11.06 -36.39
CA ASP A 78 5.66 -9.83 -35.84
C ASP A 78 4.62 -9.02 -35.08
N TYR A 79 3.43 -8.85 -35.64
CA TYR A 79 2.31 -8.20 -34.94
C TYR A 79 1.87 -8.95 -33.69
N ALA A 80 1.86 -10.28 -33.71
CA ALA A 80 1.52 -11.08 -32.54
C ALA A 80 2.58 -10.97 -31.43
N ILE A 81 3.86 -10.83 -31.80
CA ILE A 81 4.97 -10.58 -30.87
C ILE A 81 4.87 -9.16 -30.31
N ASP A 82 4.59 -8.16 -31.14
CA ASP A 82 4.39 -6.79 -30.67
C ASP A 82 3.26 -6.70 -29.64
N VAL A 83 2.12 -7.34 -29.92
CA VAL A 83 1.02 -7.47 -28.96
C VAL A 83 1.48 -8.19 -27.68
N LEU A 84 2.26 -9.27 -27.78
CA LEU A 84 2.82 -9.96 -26.61
C LEU A 84 3.70 -9.03 -25.75
N LEU A 85 4.60 -8.26 -26.38
CA LEU A 85 5.53 -7.35 -25.71
C LEU A 85 4.85 -6.11 -25.14
N SER A 86 3.74 -5.68 -25.73
CA SER A 86 2.95 -4.53 -25.29
C SER A 86 1.97 -4.92 -24.18
N ALA A 87 1.17 -5.96 -24.41
CA ALA A 87 0.17 -6.42 -23.45
C ALA A 87 0.72 -7.25 -22.30
N GLY A 88 1.82 -7.99 -22.53
CA GLY A 88 2.27 -9.08 -21.65
C GLY A 88 1.58 -10.42 -21.95
N MET A 89 0.71 -10.48 -22.96
CA MET A 89 0.12 -11.71 -23.49
C MET A 89 -0.35 -11.49 -24.94
N SER A 90 -0.46 -12.55 -25.74
CA SER A 90 -0.98 -12.45 -27.12
C SER A 90 -2.13 -13.41 -27.33
N THR A 91 -3.36 -12.90 -27.27
CA THR A 91 -4.58 -13.65 -27.59
C THR A 91 -5.24 -13.12 -28.85
N PRO A 92 -6.07 -13.91 -29.56
CA PRO A 92 -6.82 -13.41 -30.70
C PRO A 92 -7.63 -12.14 -30.37
N ALA A 93 -8.32 -12.10 -29.23
CA ALA A 93 -9.10 -10.94 -28.82
C ALA A 93 -8.25 -9.67 -28.64
N LEU A 94 -7.11 -9.76 -27.97
CA LEU A 94 -6.22 -8.60 -27.79
C LEU A 94 -5.59 -8.13 -29.11
N ARG A 95 -5.22 -9.07 -30.00
CA ARG A 95 -4.73 -8.73 -31.33
C ARG A 95 -5.78 -8.00 -32.16
N ASP A 96 -7.02 -8.48 -32.12
CA ASP A 96 -8.16 -7.85 -32.81
C ASP A 96 -8.37 -6.42 -32.30
N ILE A 97 -8.39 -6.22 -30.97
CA ILE A 97 -8.62 -4.91 -30.35
C ILE A 97 -7.46 -3.92 -30.54
N ALA A 98 -6.22 -4.41 -30.52
CA ALA A 98 -5.06 -3.58 -30.83
C ALA A 98 -5.08 -3.10 -32.29
N ARG A 99 -5.64 -3.87 -33.24
CA ARG A 99 -5.80 -3.44 -34.65
C ARG A 99 -6.81 -2.31 -34.77
N GLU A 100 -7.78 -2.25 -33.87
CA GLU A 100 -8.76 -1.17 -33.76
C GLU A 100 -8.20 0.07 -33.05
N GLY A 101 -6.89 0.10 -32.75
CA GLY A 101 -6.20 1.26 -32.17
C GLY A 101 -6.37 1.41 -30.66
N VAL A 102 -6.92 0.42 -29.96
CA VAL A 102 -6.98 0.44 -28.49
C VAL A 102 -5.58 0.15 -27.94
N ASP A 103 -5.11 1.01 -27.04
CA ASP A 103 -3.87 0.80 -26.32
C ASP A 103 -4.00 -0.41 -25.39
N ILE A 104 -3.28 -1.47 -25.74
CA ILE A 104 -3.23 -2.73 -25.00
C ILE A 104 -2.06 -2.80 -24.02
N GLN A 105 -1.34 -1.70 -23.77
CA GLN A 105 -0.17 -1.71 -22.89
C GLN A 105 -0.51 -2.27 -21.50
N ARG A 106 0.24 -3.32 -21.13
CA ARG A 106 0.16 -4.01 -19.84
C ARG A 106 -1.25 -4.49 -19.48
N THR A 107 -2.01 -4.93 -20.48
CA THR A 107 -3.34 -5.52 -20.31
C THR A 107 -3.32 -6.86 -19.60
N ALA A 108 -2.22 -7.61 -19.70
CA ALA A 108 -2.05 -8.89 -19.02
C ALA A 108 -1.92 -8.78 -17.50
N TYR A 109 -1.46 -7.63 -17.02
CA TYR A 109 -1.43 -7.39 -15.60
C TYR A 109 -2.77 -6.79 -15.17
N SER A 110 -3.38 -7.47 -14.20
CA SER A 110 -4.59 -7.06 -13.50
C SER A 110 -4.32 -7.10 -12.01
N GLY A 111 -4.80 -6.08 -11.28
CA GLY A 111 -4.74 -6.10 -9.82
C GLY A 111 -5.74 -7.14 -9.30
N VAL A 112 -5.28 -8.06 -8.47
CA VAL A 112 -6.16 -9.03 -7.82
C VAL A 112 -6.66 -8.52 -6.46
N ALA A 113 -6.01 -7.51 -5.87
CA ALA A 113 -6.32 -7.03 -4.52
C ALA A 113 -7.77 -6.59 -4.36
N SER A 114 -8.26 -5.67 -5.20
CA SER A 114 -9.63 -5.19 -5.09
C SER A 114 -10.62 -6.34 -5.26
N SER A 115 -10.36 -7.25 -6.19
CA SER A 115 -11.24 -8.38 -6.49
C SER A 115 -11.30 -9.39 -5.37
N VAL A 116 -10.15 -9.77 -4.79
CA VAL A 116 -10.09 -10.69 -3.65
C VAL A 116 -10.81 -10.08 -2.44
N VAL A 117 -10.56 -8.82 -2.14
CA VAL A 117 -11.18 -8.13 -0.99
C VAL A 117 -12.70 -8.02 -1.16
N LEU A 118 -13.13 -7.66 -2.37
CA LEU A 118 -14.55 -7.48 -2.69
C LEU A 118 -15.34 -8.79 -2.68
N LEU A 119 -14.76 -9.86 -3.22
CA LEU A 119 -15.44 -11.15 -3.39
C LEU A 119 -15.42 -12.02 -2.13
N PHE A 120 -14.45 -11.83 -1.22
CA PHE A 120 -14.29 -12.68 -0.04
C PHE A 120 -14.59 -11.94 1.28
N PRO A 121 -13.67 -11.13 1.88
CA PRO A 121 -13.96 -10.46 3.15
C PRO A 121 -15.22 -9.59 3.15
N VAL A 122 -15.40 -8.76 2.12
CA VAL A 122 -16.56 -7.87 2.04
C VAL A 122 -17.85 -8.68 1.87
N ASP A 123 -17.80 -9.81 1.17
CA ASP A 123 -18.95 -10.69 1.02
C ASP A 123 -19.34 -11.38 2.31
N PHE A 124 -18.35 -11.92 3.02
CA PHE A 124 -18.55 -12.49 4.35
C PHE A 124 -19.15 -11.47 5.35
N ILE A 125 -18.65 -10.23 5.33
CA ILE A 125 -19.19 -9.12 6.12
C ILE A 125 -20.64 -8.83 5.73
N THR A 126 -20.92 -8.71 4.44
CA THR A 126 -22.27 -8.40 3.92
C THR A 126 -23.26 -9.50 4.30
N PHE A 127 -22.87 -10.77 4.16
CA PHE A 127 -23.66 -11.92 4.57
C PHE A 127 -23.93 -11.92 6.08
N THR A 128 -22.90 -11.69 6.89
CA THR A 128 -23.04 -11.63 8.35
C THR A 128 -24.01 -10.52 8.76
N PHE A 129 -23.88 -9.33 8.17
CA PHE A 129 -24.82 -8.23 8.41
C PHE A 129 -26.23 -8.60 7.98
N ALA A 130 -26.43 -9.20 6.80
CA ALA A 130 -27.75 -9.62 6.34
C ALA A 130 -28.41 -10.60 7.32
N VAL A 131 -27.66 -11.61 7.80
CA VAL A 131 -28.14 -12.58 8.78
C VAL A 131 -28.52 -11.89 10.10
N VAL A 132 -27.66 -11.01 10.61
CA VAL A 132 -27.92 -10.26 11.85
C VAL A 132 -29.15 -9.37 11.71
N GLU A 133 -29.31 -8.66 10.59
CA GLU A 133 -30.49 -7.83 10.34
C GLU A 133 -31.77 -8.66 10.27
N THR A 134 -31.72 -9.84 9.65
CA THR A 134 -32.88 -10.75 9.55
C THR A 134 -33.28 -11.29 10.91
N ILE A 135 -32.31 -11.74 11.72
CA ILE A 135 -32.59 -12.38 13.02
C ILE A 135 -33.01 -11.34 14.07
N TYR A 136 -32.25 -10.25 14.21
CA TYR A 136 -32.39 -9.35 15.37
C TYR A 136 -33.29 -8.15 15.10
N LEU A 137 -33.27 -7.60 13.88
CA LEU A 137 -33.91 -6.31 13.64
C LEU A 137 -35.33 -6.42 13.06
N ARG A 138 -35.83 -7.64 12.81
CA ARG A 138 -37.05 -7.88 11.98
C ARG A 138 -37.04 -6.91 10.79
N GLY A 139 -35.90 -6.87 10.11
CA GLY A 139 -35.49 -5.76 9.27
C GLY A 139 -36.43 -5.47 8.10
N ASN A 140 -36.27 -4.28 7.52
CA ASN A 140 -36.95 -3.89 6.30
C ASN A 140 -36.66 -4.90 5.18
N PHE A 141 -37.70 -5.60 4.70
CA PHE A 141 -37.61 -6.64 3.67
C PHE A 141 -36.81 -6.21 2.44
N LEU A 142 -36.95 -4.94 2.02
CA LEU A 142 -36.22 -4.42 0.87
C LEU A 142 -34.70 -4.41 1.09
N ARG A 143 -34.24 -4.08 2.31
CA ARG A 143 -32.81 -4.06 2.64
C ARG A 143 -32.22 -5.47 2.61
N MET A 144 -32.94 -6.42 3.19
CA MET A 144 -32.58 -7.84 3.14
C MET A 144 -32.51 -8.34 1.69
N LEU A 145 -33.52 -8.04 0.87
CA LEU A 145 -33.55 -8.42 -0.54
C LEU A 145 -32.34 -7.85 -1.30
N LEU A 146 -32.04 -6.56 -1.14
CA LEU A 146 -30.90 -5.91 -1.80
C LEU A 146 -29.55 -6.45 -1.33
N SER A 147 -29.40 -6.81 -0.05
CA SER A 147 -28.19 -7.47 0.46
C SER A 147 -28.03 -8.87 -0.12
N SER A 148 -29.12 -9.65 -0.21
CA SER A 148 -29.11 -10.98 -0.82
C SER A 148 -28.77 -10.95 -2.31
N ILE A 149 -29.28 -9.96 -3.06
CA ILE A 149 -28.93 -9.76 -4.47
C ILE A 149 -27.43 -9.48 -4.60
N CYS A 150 -26.89 -8.57 -3.78
CA CYS A 150 -25.46 -8.22 -3.79
C CYS A 150 -24.55 -9.44 -3.55
N ILE A 151 -24.92 -10.33 -2.62
CA ILE A 151 -24.18 -11.59 -2.36
C ILE A 151 -24.25 -12.51 -3.58
N LEU A 152 -25.44 -12.69 -4.16
CA LEU A 152 -25.63 -13.52 -5.35
C LEU A 152 -24.83 -12.99 -6.55
N GLU A 153 -24.81 -11.69 -6.76
CA GLU A 153 -24.03 -11.04 -7.82
C GLU A 153 -22.52 -11.31 -7.67
N ARG A 154 -21.98 -11.25 -6.45
CA ARG A 154 -20.58 -11.59 -6.18
C ARG A 154 -20.26 -13.05 -6.43
N LEU A 155 -21.15 -13.96 -6.04
CA LEU A 155 -21.00 -15.40 -6.34
C LEU A 155 -21.04 -15.67 -7.85
N ILE A 156 -21.91 -14.98 -8.60
CA ILE A 156 -21.94 -15.03 -10.07
C ILE A 156 -20.60 -14.53 -10.63
N LEU A 157 -20.12 -13.38 -10.17
CA LEU A 157 -18.86 -12.79 -10.64
C LEU A 157 -17.65 -13.68 -10.36
N ALA A 158 -17.55 -14.25 -9.15
CA ALA A 158 -16.52 -15.22 -8.79
C ALA A 158 -16.57 -16.47 -9.68
N THR A 159 -17.78 -16.96 -9.99
CA THR A 159 -17.98 -18.09 -10.90
C THR A 159 -17.55 -17.75 -12.33
N LEU A 160 -17.86 -16.54 -12.82
CA LEU A 160 -17.43 -16.07 -14.13
C LEU A 160 -15.90 -15.99 -14.22
N ILE A 161 -15.23 -15.40 -13.22
CA ILE A 161 -13.76 -15.35 -13.18
C ILE A 161 -13.18 -16.77 -13.23
N TYR A 162 -13.69 -17.69 -12.40
CA TYR A 162 -13.18 -19.05 -12.38
C TYR A 162 -13.34 -19.79 -13.73
N ARG A 163 -14.45 -19.58 -14.45
CA ARG A 163 -14.75 -20.32 -15.69
C ARG A 163 -14.13 -19.74 -16.97
N ARG A 164 -13.68 -18.48 -16.96
CA ARG A 164 -13.19 -17.79 -18.17
C ARG A 164 -11.72 -18.07 -18.47
N SER A 165 -11.30 -17.80 -19.71
CA SER A 165 -9.90 -17.85 -20.14
C SER A 165 -9.06 -16.77 -19.44
N ILE A 166 -7.73 -16.89 -19.49
CA ILE A 166 -6.81 -16.01 -18.75
C ILE A 166 -6.96 -14.53 -19.16
N ASP A 167 -7.11 -14.25 -20.45
CA ASP A 167 -7.31 -12.88 -20.96
C ASP A 167 -8.64 -12.28 -20.50
N GLU A 168 -9.73 -13.05 -20.58
CA GLU A 168 -11.04 -12.64 -20.10
C GLU A 168 -11.05 -12.46 -18.57
N ARG A 169 -10.32 -13.28 -17.81
CA ARG A 169 -10.12 -13.06 -16.37
C ARG A 169 -9.44 -11.72 -16.09
N CYS A 170 -8.34 -11.43 -16.79
CA CYS A 170 -7.63 -10.16 -16.62
C CYS A 170 -8.51 -8.95 -16.97
N PHE A 171 -9.34 -9.09 -18.02
CA PHE A 171 -10.33 -8.09 -18.38
C PHE A 171 -11.37 -7.88 -17.26
N ILE A 172 -11.97 -8.95 -16.73
CA ILE A 172 -12.95 -8.87 -15.64
C ILE A 172 -12.35 -8.20 -14.41
N LEU A 173 -11.14 -8.58 -14.02
CA LEU A 173 -10.44 -8.00 -12.87
C LEU A 173 -10.20 -6.49 -13.05
N LYS A 174 -9.83 -6.05 -14.25
CA LYS A 174 -9.70 -4.60 -14.56
C LYS A 174 -11.04 -3.87 -14.51
N VAL A 175 -12.11 -4.47 -15.02
CA VAL A 175 -13.46 -3.90 -14.92
C VAL A 175 -13.85 -3.72 -13.45
N MET A 176 -13.59 -4.74 -12.63
CA MET A 176 -13.84 -4.69 -11.19
C MET A 176 -13.05 -3.56 -10.53
N ASP A 177 -11.74 -3.45 -10.76
CA ASP A 177 -10.90 -2.39 -10.20
C ASP A 177 -11.47 -0.99 -10.48
N LYS A 178 -11.87 -0.71 -11.74
CA LYS A 178 -12.40 0.61 -12.12
C LYS A 178 -13.75 0.89 -11.48
N ILE A 179 -14.67 -0.07 -11.50
CA ILE A 179 -16.01 0.14 -10.95
C ILE A 179 -15.94 0.24 -9.42
N VAL A 180 -15.11 -0.55 -8.75
CA VAL A 180 -14.86 -0.43 -7.30
C VAL A 180 -14.29 0.93 -6.95
N ALA A 181 -13.29 1.42 -7.69
CA ALA A 181 -12.73 2.74 -7.47
C ALA A 181 -13.79 3.85 -7.61
N ALA A 182 -14.65 3.77 -8.65
CA ALA A 182 -15.74 4.72 -8.86
C ALA A 182 -16.79 4.68 -7.73
N LEU A 183 -17.12 3.49 -7.25
CA LEU A 183 -18.01 3.30 -6.10
C LEU A 183 -17.39 3.92 -4.83
N LEU A 184 -16.12 3.66 -4.54
CA LEU A 184 -15.43 4.21 -3.37
C LEU A 184 -15.36 5.75 -3.39
N ILE A 185 -15.04 6.35 -4.54
CA ILE A 185 -15.06 7.81 -4.70
C ILE A 185 -16.45 8.36 -4.41
N SER A 186 -17.48 7.70 -4.94
CA SER A 186 -18.88 8.07 -4.72
C SER A 186 -19.28 7.94 -3.25
N PHE A 187 -18.83 6.89 -2.56
CA PHE A 187 -19.05 6.69 -1.13
C PHE A 187 -18.41 7.79 -0.28
N VAL A 188 -17.14 8.10 -0.54
CA VAL A 188 -16.43 9.19 0.15
C VAL A 188 -17.16 10.52 -0.08
N GLY A 189 -17.54 10.82 -1.33
CA GLY A 189 -18.32 12.01 -1.65
C GLY A 189 -19.64 12.10 -0.85
N LEU A 190 -20.38 10.98 -0.76
CA LEU A 190 -21.62 10.92 0.04
C LEU A 190 -21.38 11.10 1.53
N CYS A 191 -20.28 10.55 2.08
CA CYS A 191 -19.92 10.70 3.49
C CYS A 191 -19.51 12.13 3.85
N LEU A 192 -18.92 12.88 2.90
CA LEU A 192 -18.52 14.27 3.10
C LEU A 192 -19.68 15.27 2.95
N MET A 193 -20.83 14.86 2.42
CA MET A 193 -21.99 15.74 2.29
C MET A 193 -22.70 15.93 3.65
N PRO A 194 -22.68 17.15 4.23
CA PRO A 194 -23.23 17.39 5.57
C PRO A 194 -24.75 17.21 5.65
N THR A 195 -25.45 17.25 4.50
CA THR A 195 -26.91 17.14 4.40
C THR A 195 -27.40 15.69 4.35
N VAL A 196 -26.51 14.72 4.16
CA VAL A 196 -26.88 13.31 3.98
C VAL A 196 -26.67 12.54 5.27
N THR A 197 -27.77 12.08 5.87
CA THR A 197 -27.68 11.24 7.08
C THR A 197 -27.07 9.87 6.77
N MET A 198 -26.33 9.26 7.71
CA MET A 198 -25.71 7.94 7.51
C MET A 198 -26.71 6.86 7.07
N ARG A 199 -27.98 6.96 7.49
CA ARG A 199 -29.04 6.06 7.03
C ARG A 199 -29.33 6.20 5.54
N LYS A 200 -29.31 7.43 5.00
CA LYS A 200 -29.44 7.70 3.57
C LYS A 200 -28.18 7.26 2.81
N VAL A 201 -26.98 7.55 3.34
CA VAL A 201 -25.71 7.07 2.76
C VAL A 201 -25.73 5.56 2.61
N SER A 202 -26.09 4.81 3.66
CA SER A 202 -26.16 3.34 3.62
C SER A 202 -27.14 2.82 2.57
N LYS A 203 -28.32 3.44 2.42
CA LYS A 203 -29.29 3.06 1.38
C LYS A 203 -28.78 3.33 -0.03
N ILE A 204 -28.22 4.52 -0.26
CA ILE A 204 -27.65 4.91 -1.56
C ILE A 204 -26.48 3.99 -1.90
N TRP A 205 -25.64 3.66 -0.92
CA TRP A 205 -24.51 2.75 -1.07
C TRP A 205 -24.96 1.35 -1.51
N ILE A 206 -25.96 0.76 -0.83
CA ILE A 206 -26.47 -0.57 -1.19
C ILE A 206 -27.04 -0.58 -2.61
N ILE A 207 -27.81 0.43 -2.99
CA ILE A 207 -28.38 0.52 -4.35
C ILE A 207 -27.26 0.70 -5.38
N GLY A 208 -26.35 1.65 -5.13
CA GLY A 208 -25.21 1.93 -5.99
C GLY A 208 -24.28 0.73 -6.17
N SER A 209 -24.02 -0.04 -5.10
CA SER A 209 -23.18 -1.23 -5.17
C SER A 209 -23.82 -2.33 -6.01
N ASN A 210 -25.12 -2.60 -5.86
CA ASN A 210 -25.83 -3.59 -6.69
C ASN A 210 -25.79 -3.17 -8.18
N ILE A 211 -26.03 -1.89 -8.49
CA ILE A 211 -25.90 -1.38 -9.88
C ILE A 211 -24.47 -1.60 -10.39
N GLY A 212 -23.45 -1.29 -9.58
CA GLY A 212 -22.06 -1.50 -9.94
C GLY A 212 -21.74 -2.98 -10.23
N PHE A 213 -22.22 -3.90 -9.40
CA PHE A 213 -22.03 -5.35 -9.61
C PHE A 213 -22.78 -5.87 -10.83
N ALA A 214 -24.02 -5.43 -11.06
CA ALA A 214 -24.77 -5.77 -12.26
C ALA A 214 -24.02 -5.32 -13.53
N LEU A 215 -23.42 -4.13 -13.52
CA LEU A 215 -22.55 -3.65 -14.61
C LEU A 215 -21.30 -4.51 -14.77
N MET A 216 -20.61 -4.87 -13.67
CA MET A 216 -19.46 -5.78 -13.72
C MET A 216 -19.83 -7.12 -14.37
N ILE A 217 -20.96 -7.72 -13.98
CA ILE A 217 -21.46 -8.97 -14.55
C ILE A 217 -21.78 -8.80 -16.04
N ALA A 218 -22.43 -7.70 -16.43
CA ALA A 218 -22.75 -7.43 -17.83
C ALA A 218 -21.49 -7.39 -18.70
N PHE A 219 -20.46 -6.64 -18.30
CA PHE A 219 -19.17 -6.61 -19.00
C PHE A 219 -18.45 -7.95 -18.95
N ALA A 220 -18.48 -8.67 -17.83
CA ALA A 220 -17.88 -10.00 -17.69
C ALA A 220 -18.54 -11.08 -18.58
N VAL A 221 -19.85 -10.96 -18.83
CA VAL A 221 -20.58 -11.84 -19.74
C VAL A 221 -20.24 -11.51 -21.20
N LEU A 222 -20.18 -10.22 -21.54
CA LEU A 222 -19.82 -9.74 -22.88
C LEU A 222 -18.36 -10.09 -23.24
N GLY A 223 -17.45 -10.02 -22.27
CA GLY A 223 -16.02 -10.19 -22.48
C GLY A 223 -15.40 -9.09 -23.35
N ILE A 224 -14.14 -9.27 -23.74
CA ILE A 224 -13.40 -8.27 -24.52
C ILE A 224 -14.11 -8.00 -25.87
N ARG A 225 -14.41 -9.08 -26.60
CA ARG A 225 -15.03 -9.00 -27.94
C ARG A 225 -16.46 -8.50 -27.92
N GLY A 226 -17.25 -8.86 -26.91
CA GLY A 226 -18.62 -8.35 -26.78
C GLY A 226 -18.63 -6.87 -26.41
N THR A 227 -17.72 -6.46 -25.53
CA THR A 227 -17.58 -5.04 -25.14
C THR A 227 -17.19 -4.17 -26.32
N ALA A 228 -16.29 -4.64 -27.19
CA ALA A 228 -15.90 -3.92 -28.41
C ALA A 228 -17.07 -3.63 -29.37
N LYS A 229 -18.08 -4.51 -29.39
CA LYS A 229 -19.25 -4.39 -30.26
C LYS A 229 -20.31 -3.43 -29.73
N LEU A 230 -20.19 -2.95 -28.49
CA LEU A 230 -21.11 -1.95 -27.94
C LEU A 230 -20.91 -0.58 -28.62
N PRO A 231 -21.92 0.29 -28.63
CA PRO A 231 -21.71 1.69 -28.94
C PRO A 231 -20.68 2.27 -27.96
N MET A 232 -19.64 2.92 -28.49
CA MET A 232 -18.46 3.38 -27.71
C MET A 232 -17.64 2.24 -27.07
N GLY A 233 -17.79 1.00 -27.55
CA GLY A 233 -17.14 -0.18 -27.02
C GLY A 233 -15.62 -0.09 -26.93
N LEU A 234 -14.97 0.47 -27.97
CA LEU A 234 -13.53 0.71 -27.97
C LEU A 234 -13.10 1.75 -26.91
N CYS A 235 -13.88 2.82 -26.71
CA CYS A 235 -13.59 3.81 -25.65
C CYS A 235 -13.77 3.18 -24.25
N TRP A 236 -14.72 2.26 -24.06
CA TRP A 236 -14.86 1.48 -22.82
C TRP A 236 -13.67 0.56 -22.57
N LEU A 237 -13.23 -0.18 -23.60
CA LEU A 237 -12.04 -1.04 -23.50
C LEU A 237 -10.79 -0.24 -23.18
N GLN A 238 -10.61 0.91 -23.84
CA GLN A 238 -9.53 1.85 -23.56
C GLN A 238 -9.56 2.32 -22.10
N PHE A 239 -10.73 2.68 -21.57
CA PHE A 239 -10.88 3.07 -20.16
C PHE A 239 -10.50 1.95 -19.18
N PHE A 240 -10.95 0.71 -19.43
CA PHE A 240 -10.65 -0.44 -18.58
C PHE A 240 -9.19 -0.87 -18.66
N PHE A 241 -8.57 -0.79 -19.84
CA PHE A 241 -7.17 -1.17 -20.04
C PHE A 241 -6.17 -0.13 -19.54
N ALA A 242 -6.52 1.16 -19.61
CA ALA A 242 -5.70 2.26 -19.12
C ALA A 242 -5.38 2.18 -17.61
N ARG A 243 -4.24 2.73 -17.21
CA ARG A 243 -3.73 2.70 -15.83
C ARG A 243 -3.62 4.09 -15.21
N GLY A 244 -3.95 4.17 -13.92
CA GLY A 244 -3.80 5.40 -13.15
C GLY A 244 -4.49 6.58 -13.84
N LEU A 245 -3.75 7.69 -13.98
CA LEU A 245 -4.27 8.93 -14.55
C LEU A 245 -4.54 8.85 -16.06
N THR A 246 -3.96 7.87 -16.80
CA THR A 246 -4.24 7.74 -18.24
C THR A 246 -5.66 7.26 -18.50
N SER A 247 -6.34 6.68 -17.51
CA SER A 247 -7.77 6.32 -17.63
C SER A 247 -8.68 7.51 -17.86
N CYS A 248 -8.34 8.69 -17.32
CA CYS A 248 -9.13 9.91 -17.56
C CYS A 248 -8.85 10.48 -18.96
N ALA A 249 -7.59 10.46 -19.40
CA ALA A 249 -7.21 10.91 -20.75
C ALA A 249 -7.82 10.03 -21.86
N ALA A 250 -7.90 8.72 -21.60
CA ALA A 250 -8.55 7.73 -22.46
C ALA A 250 -10.01 8.07 -22.80
N CYS A 251 -10.76 8.69 -21.89
CA CYS A 251 -12.14 9.08 -22.15
C CYS A 251 -12.27 10.30 -23.07
N CYS A 252 -11.24 11.15 -23.16
CA CYS A 252 -11.29 12.41 -23.90
C CYS A 252 -10.75 12.31 -25.34
N CYS A 253 -9.96 11.27 -25.67
CA CYS A 253 -9.16 11.24 -26.90
C CYS A 253 -9.73 10.38 -28.04
N CYS A 254 -11.03 10.04 -28.07
CA CYS A 254 -11.61 9.32 -29.22
C CYS A 254 -11.71 10.19 -30.51
N LYS A 255 -11.02 11.34 -30.60
CA LYS A 255 -10.84 12.14 -31.81
C LYS A 255 -9.40 12.67 -31.92
N SER A 256 -8.63 12.06 -32.82
CA SER A 256 -7.38 12.58 -33.43
C SER A 256 -6.16 12.73 -32.52
N CYS A 257 -5.25 11.74 -32.52
CA CYS A 257 -3.83 11.94 -32.16
C CYS A 257 -2.95 10.96 -32.94
N GLU A 258 -2.41 11.42 -34.08
CA GLU A 258 -1.33 10.79 -34.87
C GLU A 258 0.08 11.17 -34.36
N ALA A 259 0.22 11.57 -33.09
CA ALA A 259 1.53 11.92 -32.55
C ALA A 259 2.06 10.79 -31.67
N GLU A 260 2.96 9.97 -32.21
CA GLU A 260 3.76 9.02 -31.42
C GLU A 260 4.62 9.80 -30.41
N PRO A 261 4.44 9.61 -29.09
CA PRO A 261 5.40 10.11 -28.12
C PRO A 261 6.67 9.25 -28.20
N SER A 262 7.83 9.88 -28.46
CA SER A 262 9.12 9.19 -28.43
C SER A 262 9.37 8.62 -27.04
N TYR A 263 9.36 7.30 -26.93
CA TYR A 263 9.60 6.57 -25.69
C TYR A 263 11.12 6.47 -25.44
N ASP A 264 11.60 7.06 -24.34
CA ASP A 264 12.99 6.93 -23.89
C ASP A 264 13.11 5.80 -22.84
N PRO A 265 13.66 4.62 -23.21
CA PRO A 265 13.74 3.45 -22.33
C PRO A 265 14.76 3.61 -21.19
N GLU A 266 15.76 4.49 -21.28
CA GLU A 266 16.82 4.60 -20.26
C GLU A 266 16.30 5.15 -18.93
N HIS A 267 15.23 5.96 -18.96
CA HIS A 267 14.72 6.58 -17.74
C HIS A 267 13.82 5.67 -16.88
N GLN A 268 13.43 4.48 -17.38
CA GLN A 268 12.47 3.61 -16.70
C GLN A 268 13.12 2.48 -15.87
N SER A 269 14.33 2.03 -16.20
CA SER A 269 14.99 0.94 -15.43
C SER A 269 15.44 1.39 -14.03
N LEU A 270 15.85 2.65 -13.87
CA LEU A 270 16.26 3.22 -12.58
C LEU A 270 15.11 3.43 -11.58
N ARG A 271 13.83 3.38 -12.01
CA ARG A 271 12.69 3.58 -11.10
C ARG A 271 12.23 2.31 -10.38
N ASN A 272 12.54 1.12 -10.90
CA ASN A 272 11.87 -0.10 -10.44
C ASN A 272 12.53 -0.80 -9.23
N CYS A 273 13.78 -0.48 -8.87
CA CYS A 273 14.51 -1.21 -7.81
C CYS A 273 14.22 -0.78 -6.36
N SER A 274 13.44 0.28 -6.11
CA SER A 274 13.32 0.87 -4.74
C SER A 274 11.95 0.71 -4.06
N ASP A 275 11.02 -0.05 -4.65
CA ASP A 275 9.64 -0.14 -4.15
C ASP A 275 9.43 -1.15 -3.00
N SER A 276 10.48 -1.78 -2.47
CA SER A 276 10.36 -2.91 -1.52
C SER A 276 10.42 -2.56 -0.03
N GLU A 277 10.58 -1.30 0.38
CA GLU A 277 10.96 -0.96 1.78
C GLU A 277 9.87 -0.28 2.64
N SER A 278 8.59 -0.34 2.25
CA SER A 278 7.49 0.30 3.00
C SER A 278 6.93 -0.50 4.20
N GLY A 279 7.53 -1.62 4.61
CA GLY A 279 6.87 -2.60 5.48
C GLY A 279 6.76 -2.26 6.99
N ALA A 280 7.81 -1.73 7.61
CA ALA A 280 7.90 -1.63 9.08
C ALA A 280 6.89 -0.69 9.77
N PRO A 281 6.74 0.60 9.39
CA PRO A 281 5.87 1.55 10.09
C PRO A 281 4.38 1.21 9.94
N LEU A 282 4.00 0.66 8.77
CA LEU A 282 2.63 0.26 8.48
C LEU A 282 2.23 -0.95 9.32
N GLY A 283 3.12 -1.94 9.47
CA GLY A 283 2.90 -3.09 10.34
C GLY A 283 2.69 -2.68 11.79
N PHE A 284 3.52 -1.77 12.31
CA PHE A 284 3.39 -1.24 13.67
C PHE A 284 2.07 -0.47 13.85
N PHE A 285 1.67 0.38 12.90
CA PHE A 285 0.38 1.05 12.92
C PHE A 285 -0.80 0.07 12.95
N VAL A 286 -0.85 -0.88 12.01
CA VAL A 286 -1.94 -1.85 11.93
C VAL A 286 -2.06 -2.61 13.25
N ASN A 287 -0.94 -3.05 13.82
CA ASN A 287 -0.95 -3.81 15.06
C ASN A 287 -1.45 -2.99 16.26
N ASN A 288 -0.96 -1.76 16.43
CA ASN A 288 -1.37 -0.91 17.53
C ASN A 288 -2.82 -0.43 17.40
N THR A 289 -3.27 -0.09 16.19
CA THR A 289 -4.66 0.28 15.94
C THR A 289 -5.60 -0.89 16.20
N VAL A 290 -5.24 -2.10 15.78
CA VAL A 290 -6.00 -3.31 16.11
C VAL A 290 -6.04 -3.49 17.63
N LEU A 291 -4.90 -3.54 18.31
CA LEU A 291 -4.83 -3.70 19.77
C LEU A 291 -5.71 -2.68 20.50
N ALA A 292 -5.58 -1.39 20.17
CA ALA A 292 -6.31 -0.32 20.82
C ALA A 292 -7.82 -0.46 20.62
N LEU A 293 -8.27 -0.82 19.40
CA LEU A 293 -9.69 -0.99 19.11
C LEU A 293 -10.27 -2.26 19.73
N LEU A 294 -9.51 -3.35 19.76
CA LEU A 294 -9.91 -4.58 20.46
C LEU A 294 -10.00 -4.36 21.98
N THR A 295 -9.08 -3.59 22.55
CA THR A 295 -9.09 -3.24 23.98
C THR A 295 -10.26 -2.33 24.31
N GLU A 296 -10.53 -1.32 23.48
CA GLU A 296 -11.72 -0.47 23.62
C GLU A 296 -13.01 -1.26 23.47
N CYS A 297 -12.97 -2.34 22.67
CA CYS A 297 -14.04 -3.34 22.54
C CYS A 297 -14.23 -4.22 23.79
N GLY A 298 -13.48 -3.98 24.88
CA GLY A 298 -13.52 -4.75 26.11
C GLY A 298 -12.87 -6.14 25.99
N MET A 299 -12.14 -6.41 24.91
CA MET A 299 -11.41 -7.66 24.80
C MET A 299 -10.16 -7.62 25.66
N PRO A 300 -9.85 -8.72 26.37
CA PRO A 300 -8.63 -8.80 27.14
C PRO A 300 -7.41 -8.73 26.20
N VAL A 301 -6.34 -8.07 26.61
CA VAL A 301 -5.08 -7.96 25.85
C VAL A 301 -4.54 -9.33 25.44
N VAL A 302 -4.81 -10.37 26.23
CA VAL A 302 -4.47 -11.77 25.91
C VAL A 302 -5.08 -12.24 24.57
N ALA A 303 -6.29 -11.80 24.23
CA ALA A 303 -6.92 -12.11 22.95
C ALA A 303 -6.14 -11.53 21.75
N TYR A 304 -5.54 -10.35 21.92
CA TYR A 304 -4.68 -9.75 20.91
C TYR A 304 -3.37 -10.53 20.72
N TYR A 305 -2.79 -11.08 21.79
CA TYR A 305 -1.63 -11.97 21.68
C TYR A 305 -1.98 -13.26 20.93
N TYR A 306 -3.15 -13.85 21.18
CA TYR A 306 -3.63 -14.98 20.38
C TYR A 306 -3.85 -14.62 18.91
N TYR A 307 -4.44 -13.45 18.63
CA TYR A 307 -4.59 -12.94 17.27
C TYR A 307 -3.23 -12.86 16.55
N ASN A 308 -2.21 -12.25 17.16
CA ASN A 308 -0.87 -12.19 16.58
C ASN A 308 -0.26 -13.57 16.37
N ALA A 309 -0.36 -14.45 17.37
CA ALA A 309 0.15 -15.82 17.27
C ALA A 309 -0.51 -16.58 16.11
N LEU A 310 -1.79 -16.36 15.85
CA LEU A 310 -2.51 -16.95 14.72
C LEU A 310 -2.12 -16.31 13.38
N CYS A 311 -1.82 -15.00 13.34
CA CYS A 311 -1.37 -14.32 12.13
C CYS A 311 0.05 -14.73 11.70
N LEU A 312 0.92 -15.12 12.64
CA LEU A 312 2.32 -15.50 12.37
C LEU A 312 2.46 -16.62 11.32
N PRO A 313 1.77 -17.78 11.42
CA PRO A 313 1.81 -18.82 10.39
C PRO A 313 1.38 -18.32 9.00
N PHE A 314 0.37 -17.46 8.92
CA PHE A 314 -0.07 -16.88 7.64
C PHE A 314 0.98 -15.94 7.07
N ALA A 315 1.58 -15.09 7.90
CA ALA A 315 2.68 -14.22 7.49
C ALA A 315 3.90 -15.03 7.02
N MET A 316 4.28 -16.09 7.74
CA MET A 316 5.35 -17.02 7.35
C MET A 316 5.04 -17.72 6.03
N TYR A 317 3.78 -18.13 5.82
CA TYR A 317 3.35 -18.75 4.56
C TYR A 317 3.41 -17.77 3.39
N ILE A 318 2.90 -16.55 3.56
CA ILE A 318 2.98 -15.48 2.55
C ILE A 318 4.45 -15.18 2.23
N PHE A 319 5.30 -15.02 3.25
CA PHE A 319 6.73 -14.80 3.07
C PHE A 319 7.40 -15.97 2.35
N HIS A 320 7.05 -17.21 2.69
CA HIS A 320 7.59 -18.39 2.01
C HIS A 320 7.22 -18.46 0.53
N LEU A 321 5.99 -18.07 0.18
CA LEU A 321 5.51 -18.03 -1.20
C LEU A 321 6.12 -16.89 -2.03
N HIS A 322 6.33 -15.73 -1.40
CA HIS A 322 6.75 -14.50 -2.10
C HIS A 322 8.22 -14.16 -1.90
N ARG A 323 8.97 -14.95 -1.11
CA ARG A 323 10.42 -14.74 -1.01
C ARG A 323 11.01 -14.74 -2.42
N PRO A 324 11.82 -13.74 -2.79
CA PRO A 324 12.51 -13.74 -4.06
C PRO A 324 13.23 -15.07 -4.21
N GLN A 325 13.04 -15.76 -5.34
CA GLN A 325 13.85 -16.95 -5.62
C GLN A 325 15.31 -16.50 -5.56
N GLU A 326 16.09 -17.14 -4.69
CA GLU A 326 17.48 -16.77 -4.47
C GLU A 326 18.19 -16.70 -5.82
N VAL A 327 18.56 -15.49 -6.23
CA VAL A 327 19.32 -15.30 -7.45
C VAL A 327 20.63 -16.04 -7.24
N LYS A 328 20.84 -17.13 -7.99
CA LYS A 328 22.04 -17.97 -7.93
C LYS A 328 23.36 -17.18 -8.09
N ALA A 329 23.28 -15.91 -8.48
CA ALA A 329 24.40 -14.98 -8.61
C ALA A 329 24.83 -14.31 -7.28
N ALA A 330 24.06 -14.39 -6.19
CA ALA A 330 24.53 -13.96 -4.87
C ALA A 330 25.52 -14.99 -4.29
N LYS A 331 26.72 -15.04 -4.88
CA LYS A 331 27.84 -15.85 -4.40
C LYS A 331 28.41 -15.21 -3.13
N GLY A 332 28.28 -15.93 -2.01
CA GLY A 332 28.60 -15.46 -0.67
C GLY A 332 27.31 -15.08 0.06
N LYS A 333 26.90 -15.87 1.05
CA LYS A 333 25.73 -15.58 1.88
C LYS A 333 26.16 -15.37 3.33
N GLY A 334 25.54 -14.40 4.00
CA GLY A 334 25.59 -14.26 5.46
C GLY A 334 26.87 -13.64 6.01
N CYS A 335 27.30 -14.11 7.19
CA CYS A 335 28.40 -13.56 7.98
C CYS A 335 29.71 -13.41 7.20
N GLU A 336 29.99 -14.24 6.20
CA GLU A 336 31.21 -14.13 5.40
C GLU A 336 31.26 -12.83 4.58
N VAL A 337 30.16 -12.46 3.91
CA VAL A 337 30.04 -11.19 3.16
C VAL A 337 30.15 -10.01 4.12
N PHE A 338 29.46 -10.10 5.26
CA PHE A 338 29.52 -9.08 6.29
C PHE A 338 30.95 -8.88 6.81
N MET A 339 31.62 -9.97 7.21
CA MET A 339 32.99 -9.93 7.73
C MET A 339 33.98 -9.45 6.66
N ASN A 340 33.86 -9.92 5.42
CA ASN A 340 34.69 -9.44 4.31
C ASN A 340 34.53 -7.93 4.11
N SER A 341 33.29 -7.44 4.07
CA SER A 341 33.00 -6.02 3.96
C SER A 341 33.50 -5.21 5.16
N MET A 342 33.55 -5.79 6.36
CA MET A 342 34.10 -5.15 7.55
C MET A 342 35.63 -5.08 7.53
N TYR A 343 36.33 -6.07 6.95
CA TYR A 343 37.78 -5.96 6.70
C TYR A 343 38.13 -4.81 5.77
N HIS A 344 37.22 -4.49 4.84
CA HIS A 344 37.30 -3.38 3.90
C HIS A 344 36.49 -2.15 4.34
N ALA A 345 36.26 -1.97 5.65
CA ALA A 345 35.40 -0.90 6.15
C ALA A 345 35.86 0.51 5.71
N MET A 346 37.17 0.74 5.57
CA MET A 346 37.70 2.06 5.19
C MET A 346 37.24 2.52 3.80
N ASP A 347 36.82 1.59 2.93
CA ASP A 347 36.39 1.91 1.56
C ASP A 347 34.99 2.55 1.52
N TRP A 348 34.15 2.29 2.54
CA TRP A 348 32.74 2.71 2.54
C TRP A 348 32.28 3.41 3.83
N LEU A 349 32.85 3.07 4.99
CA LEU A 349 32.44 3.57 6.31
C LEU A 349 32.54 5.09 6.45
N PRO A 350 33.60 5.78 5.96
CA PRO A 350 33.69 7.24 6.06
C PRO A 350 32.53 7.95 5.35
N TYR A 351 32.03 7.40 4.25
CA TYR A 351 30.86 7.93 3.53
C TYR A 351 29.56 7.73 4.30
N MET A 352 29.48 6.69 5.14
CA MET A 352 28.29 6.35 5.92
C MET A 352 28.20 7.03 7.28
N LEU A 353 29.29 7.63 7.79
CA LEU A 353 29.34 8.18 9.15
C LEU A 353 28.24 9.22 9.41
N VAL A 354 28.02 10.15 8.49
CA VAL A 354 26.97 11.18 8.62
C VAL A 354 25.57 10.56 8.62
N TRP A 355 25.37 9.49 7.86
CA TRP A 355 24.11 8.75 7.78
C TRP A 355 23.83 7.94 9.05
N PHE A 356 24.87 7.38 9.66
CA PHE A 356 24.79 6.72 10.96
C PHE A 356 24.38 7.70 12.05
N VAL A 357 24.99 8.89 12.10
CA VAL A 357 24.60 9.94 13.04
C VAL A 357 23.16 10.38 12.82
N ALA A 358 22.76 10.62 11.58
CA ALA A 358 21.39 11.00 11.25
C ALA A 358 20.39 9.93 11.69
N LYS A 359 20.69 8.65 11.45
CA LYS A 359 19.83 7.53 11.84
C LYS A 359 19.76 7.34 13.35
N PHE A 360 20.89 7.47 14.04
CA PHE A 360 20.94 7.47 15.49
C PHE A 360 20.04 8.57 16.06
N ILE A 361 20.19 9.82 15.59
CA ILE A 361 19.39 10.96 16.06
C ILE A 361 17.91 10.76 15.74
N GLY A 362 17.58 10.34 14.51
CA GLY A 362 16.19 10.12 14.09
C GLY A 362 15.48 9.10 14.98
N ASN A 363 16.11 7.95 15.24
CA ASN A 363 15.54 6.93 16.12
C ASN A 363 15.58 7.33 17.60
N PHE A 364 16.64 8.02 18.06
CA PHE A 364 16.75 8.52 19.42
C PHE A 364 15.60 9.47 19.78
N VAL A 365 15.32 10.41 18.87
CA VAL A 365 14.26 11.40 19.02
C VAL A 365 12.88 10.74 18.98
N LEU A 366 12.64 9.84 18.02
CA LEU A 366 11.34 9.17 17.91
C LEU A 366 11.01 8.26 19.09
N GLU A 367 11.96 7.46 19.55
CA GLU A 367 11.72 6.53 20.67
C GLU A 367 11.55 7.25 22.02
N ASP A 368 11.91 8.53 22.09
CA ASP A 368 11.67 9.43 23.23
C ASP A 368 10.25 10.04 23.20
N GLY A 369 9.73 10.28 21.99
CA GLY A 369 8.39 10.82 21.75
C GLY A 369 7.23 9.93 22.19
N PHE A 370 7.37 8.62 21.97
CA PHE A 370 6.35 7.64 22.35
C PHE A 370 6.06 7.68 23.86
N PRO A 371 7.05 7.46 24.76
CA PRO A 371 6.80 7.57 26.19
C PRO A 371 6.30 8.96 26.60
N LEU A 372 6.76 10.04 25.96
CA LEU A 372 6.29 11.39 26.29
C LEU A 372 4.78 11.51 26.11
N LEU A 373 4.22 11.05 24.99
CA LEU A 373 2.77 11.04 24.77
C LEU A 373 2.02 10.19 25.83
N PHE A 374 2.47 8.95 26.05
CA PHE A 374 1.80 8.03 26.98
C PHE A 374 1.92 8.45 28.45
N ASN A 375 3.01 9.12 28.82
CA ASN A 375 3.23 9.63 30.17
C ASN A 375 2.50 10.95 30.42
N THR A 376 2.35 11.79 29.40
CA THR A 376 1.66 13.09 29.53
C THR A 376 0.14 12.94 29.45
N PHE A 377 -0.41 12.24 28.45
CA PHE A 377 -1.85 11.95 28.35
C PHE A 377 -2.23 10.70 29.15
N ASN A 378 -2.12 10.78 30.46
CA ASN A 378 -2.29 9.64 31.36
C ASN A 378 -3.72 9.43 31.88
N THR A 379 -4.72 10.07 31.26
CA THR A 379 -6.14 9.89 31.57
C THR A 379 -6.86 9.05 30.52
N GLN A 380 -8.04 8.51 30.87
CA GLN A 380 -8.85 7.70 29.95
C GLN A 380 -9.38 8.48 28.75
N LYS A 381 -9.42 9.81 28.83
CA LYS A 381 -9.95 10.69 27.79
C LYS A 381 -8.96 11.80 27.45
N VAL A 382 -9.06 12.32 26.23
CA VAL A 382 -8.23 13.39 25.67
C VAL A 382 -9.14 14.47 25.07
N PRO A 383 -8.93 15.75 25.38
CA PRO A 383 -9.60 16.85 24.69
C PRO A 383 -9.01 17.02 23.28
N ILE A 384 -9.79 16.75 22.23
CA ILE A 384 -9.29 16.93 20.84
C ILE A 384 -9.09 18.41 20.53
N ILE A 385 -10.03 19.25 20.95
CA ILE A 385 -10.10 20.67 20.61
C ILE A 385 -10.07 21.49 21.90
N GLY A 386 -9.25 22.53 21.90
CA GLY A 386 -9.11 23.46 23.03
C GLY A 386 -7.82 23.26 23.81
N ALA A 387 -7.74 23.89 24.98
CA ALA A 387 -6.60 23.79 25.88
C ALA A 387 -6.51 22.41 26.54
N PRO A 388 -5.35 22.02 27.13
CA PRO A 388 -5.16 20.70 27.75
C PRO A 388 -6.10 20.39 28.92
N ASP A 389 -6.72 21.41 29.52
CA ASP A 389 -7.74 21.34 30.57
C ASP A 389 -9.18 21.39 30.06
N SER A 390 -9.39 21.48 28.74
CA SER A 390 -10.72 21.50 28.13
C SER A 390 -11.52 20.26 28.52
N THR A 391 -12.76 20.46 28.94
CA THR A 391 -13.73 19.39 29.21
C THR A 391 -14.64 19.12 28.02
N GLU A 392 -14.49 19.90 26.95
CA GLU A 392 -15.26 19.76 25.71
C GLU A 392 -14.57 18.78 24.74
N HIS A 393 -15.36 18.12 23.90
CA HIS A 393 -14.86 17.25 22.82
C HIS A 393 -13.86 16.16 23.28
N LEU A 394 -14.12 15.56 24.45
CA LEU A 394 -13.33 14.46 24.99
C LEU A 394 -13.57 13.17 24.20
N ILE A 395 -12.48 12.50 23.79
CA ILE A 395 -12.53 11.13 23.26
C ILE A 395 -11.68 10.17 24.09
N PRO A 396 -12.01 8.87 24.11
CA PRO A 396 -11.15 7.86 24.72
C PRO A 396 -9.72 7.94 24.18
N PHE A 397 -8.72 7.89 25.07
CA PHE A 397 -7.30 7.95 24.69
C PHE A 397 -6.90 6.82 23.73
N THR A 398 -7.49 5.64 23.92
CA THR A 398 -7.39 4.48 23.02
C THR A 398 -7.85 4.81 21.60
N LEU A 399 -8.99 5.48 21.43
CA LEU A 399 -9.50 5.90 20.12
C LEU A 399 -8.67 7.03 19.53
N TYR A 400 -8.22 7.98 20.35
CA TYR A 400 -7.34 9.06 19.94
C TYR A 400 -6.05 8.52 19.30
N THR A 401 -5.37 7.62 20.01
CA THR A 401 -4.13 7.02 19.53
C THR A 401 -4.37 6.16 18.30
N ALA A 402 -5.38 5.30 18.31
CA ALA A 402 -5.70 4.36 17.23
C ALA A 402 -6.12 5.02 15.91
N LEU A 403 -6.92 6.10 15.99
CA LEU A 403 -7.61 6.69 14.83
C LEU A 403 -7.00 8.00 14.34
N LEU A 404 -6.18 8.67 15.16
CA LEU A 404 -5.55 9.93 14.77
C LEU A 404 -4.03 9.84 14.83
N TRP A 405 -3.48 9.50 15.98
CA TRP A 405 -2.03 9.57 16.20
C TRP A 405 -1.25 8.51 15.41
N PHE A 406 -1.56 7.21 15.55
CA PHE A 406 -0.86 6.16 14.80
C PHE A 406 -1.05 6.25 13.27
N PRO A 407 -2.23 6.59 12.73
CA PRO A 407 -2.37 6.88 11.30
C PRO A 407 -1.48 8.03 10.82
N ALA A 408 -1.38 9.12 11.59
CA ALA A 408 -0.54 10.26 11.23
C ALA A 408 0.95 9.90 11.24
N MET A 409 1.40 9.17 12.26
CA MET A 409 2.74 8.58 12.34
C MET A 409 3.03 7.69 11.12
N ALA A 410 2.13 6.75 10.81
CA ALA A 410 2.28 5.84 9.68
C ALA A 410 2.31 6.57 8.33
N ALA A 411 1.44 7.58 8.16
CA ALA A 411 1.38 8.39 6.96
C ALA A 411 2.68 9.20 6.79
N GLY A 412 3.17 9.84 7.85
CA GLY A 412 4.43 10.59 7.84
C GLY A 412 5.59 9.73 7.37
N ASP A 413 5.79 8.57 8.00
CA ASP A 413 6.89 7.66 7.65
C ASP A 413 6.74 7.05 6.24
N THR A 414 5.53 6.59 5.88
CA THR A 414 5.29 5.93 4.58
C THR A 414 5.44 6.89 3.40
N ILE A 415 4.90 8.11 3.52
CA ILE A 415 4.97 9.11 2.45
C ILE A 415 6.43 9.56 2.27
N SER A 416 7.11 9.88 3.36
CA SER A 416 8.47 10.43 3.33
C SER A 416 9.51 9.46 2.77
N ARG A 417 9.36 8.14 2.97
CA ARG A 417 10.23 7.13 2.33
C ARG A 417 10.22 7.18 0.81
N ARG A 418 9.12 7.63 0.19
CA ARG A 418 8.98 7.72 -1.27
C ARG A 418 9.49 9.03 -1.85
N VAL A 419 9.53 10.09 -1.06
CA VAL A 419 9.97 11.43 -1.50
C VAL A 419 11.37 11.41 -2.15
N PRO A 420 12.39 10.70 -1.60
CA PRO A 420 13.71 10.58 -2.22
C PRO A 420 13.71 10.09 -3.67
N GLN A 421 12.73 9.27 -4.09
CA GLN A 421 12.63 8.81 -5.48
C GLN A 421 12.43 9.97 -6.46
N PHE A 422 11.79 11.05 -6.02
CA PHE A 422 11.52 12.25 -6.82
C PHE A 422 12.59 13.32 -6.69
N LEU A 423 13.56 13.15 -5.79
CA LEU A 423 14.63 14.11 -5.57
C LEU A 423 15.90 13.71 -6.31
N ASP A 424 16.55 14.70 -6.93
CA ASP A 424 17.90 14.57 -7.44
C ASP A 424 18.91 14.58 -6.28
N VAL A 425 19.38 13.39 -5.92
CA VAL A 425 20.40 13.18 -4.87
C VAL A 425 21.81 12.97 -5.44
N THR A 426 22.00 13.16 -6.75
CA THR A 426 23.30 12.94 -7.41
C THR A 426 24.35 13.98 -6.99
N VAL A 427 23.90 15.10 -6.42
CA VAL A 427 24.77 16.18 -5.94
C VAL A 427 24.89 16.11 -4.42
N ASN A 428 26.10 15.85 -3.92
CA ASN A 428 26.38 15.60 -2.50
C ASN A 428 25.79 16.67 -1.56
N TRP A 429 25.93 17.96 -1.89
CA TRP A 429 25.45 19.03 -1.00
C TRP A 429 23.93 19.01 -0.82
N LYS A 430 23.16 18.72 -1.89
CA LYS A 430 21.70 18.59 -1.81
C LYS A 430 21.32 17.45 -0.87
N CYS A 431 22.03 16.33 -0.97
CA CYS A 431 21.81 15.15 -0.14
C CYS A 431 21.99 15.47 1.35
N TYR A 432 23.07 16.14 1.73
CA TYR A 432 23.30 16.58 3.11
C TYR A 432 22.31 17.65 3.58
N THR A 433 21.87 18.56 2.70
CA THR A 433 20.82 19.53 3.02
C THR A 433 19.50 18.82 3.32
N TYR A 434 19.09 17.85 2.49
CA TYR A 434 17.88 17.07 2.74
C TYR A 434 17.98 16.29 4.05
N LEU A 435 19.13 15.66 4.30
CA LEU A 435 19.37 14.94 5.56
C LEU A 435 19.27 15.85 6.79
N ALA A 436 19.84 17.05 6.72
CA ALA A 436 19.73 18.04 7.79
C ALA A 436 18.28 18.49 8.00
N ILE A 437 17.52 18.73 6.92
CA ILE A 437 16.09 19.04 7.00
C ILE A 437 15.33 17.90 7.68
N SER A 438 15.61 16.64 7.32
CA SER A 438 14.96 15.48 7.92
C SER A 438 15.21 15.39 9.43
N ILE A 439 16.44 15.63 9.89
CA ILE A 439 16.78 15.66 11.33
C ILE A 439 16.03 16.80 12.02
N VAL A 440 15.98 18.00 11.43
CA VAL A 440 15.23 19.13 11.97
C VAL A 440 13.74 18.77 12.07
N MET A 441 13.17 18.09 11.09
CA MET A 441 11.79 17.62 11.14
C MET A 441 11.56 16.63 12.29
N CYS A 442 12.46 15.67 12.53
CA CYS A 442 12.38 14.79 13.71
C CYS A 442 12.31 15.60 15.01
N VAL A 443 13.29 16.50 15.21
CA VAL A 443 13.41 17.29 16.46
C VAL A 443 12.25 18.27 16.63
N VAL A 444 11.85 18.97 15.58
CA VAL A 444 10.73 19.93 15.63
C VAL A 444 9.40 19.21 15.83
N GLY A 445 9.22 18.05 15.19
CA GLY A 445 8.06 17.20 15.41
C GLY A 445 7.90 16.88 16.88
N GLU A 446 8.91 16.28 17.51
CA GLU A 446 8.88 15.97 18.94
C GLU A 446 8.78 17.20 19.84
N ALA A 447 9.44 18.31 19.48
CA ALA A 447 9.32 19.56 20.22
C ALA A 447 7.88 20.11 20.26
N LEU A 448 7.06 19.80 19.24
CA LEU A 448 5.64 20.19 19.22
C LEU A 448 4.80 19.39 20.22
N ASP A 449 5.21 18.17 20.62
CA ASP A 449 4.48 17.39 21.61
C ASP A 449 4.49 18.04 23.01
N PHE A 450 5.48 18.90 23.30
CA PHE A 450 5.56 19.70 24.53
C PHE A 450 4.41 20.72 24.68
N LEU A 451 3.66 20.99 23.61
CA LEU A 451 2.49 21.86 23.65
C LEU A 451 1.28 21.19 24.28
N LEU A 452 1.28 19.84 24.42
CA LEU A 452 0.22 19.08 25.10
C LEU A 452 -1.19 19.26 24.52
N LEU A 453 -1.29 19.71 23.28
CA LEU A 453 -2.55 19.87 22.56
C LEU A 453 -2.74 18.65 21.65
N ALA A 454 -3.83 17.89 21.85
CA ALA A 454 -4.04 16.61 21.18
C ALA A 454 -4.01 16.67 19.64
N LEU A 455 -4.49 17.77 19.04
CA LEU A 455 -4.41 17.95 17.59
C LEU A 455 -2.99 18.30 17.13
N VAL A 456 -2.24 19.06 17.93
CA VAL A 456 -0.84 19.40 17.64
C VAL A 456 0.02 18.16 17.74
N THR A 457 -0.23 17.27 18.69
CA THR A 457 0.53 16.02 18.85
C THR A 457 0.28 15.03 17.69
N VAL A 458 -0.87 15.12 16.99
CA VAL A 458 -1.09 14.38 15.72
C VAL A 458 -0.21 14.95 14.60
N VAL A 459 -0.09 16.28 14.51
CA VAL A 459 0.78 16.95 13.53
C VAL A 459 2.25 16.71 13.85
N ALA A 460 2.62 16.76 15.12
CA ALA A 460 3.94 16.42 15.66
C ALA A 460 4.34 15.00 15.22
N ALA A 461 3.49 14.02 15.49
CA ALA A 461 3.71 12.63 15.08
C ALA A 461 3.93 12.49 13.57
N PHE A 462 3.13 13.17 12.74
CA PHE A 462 3.33 13.18 11.29
C PHE A 462 4.70 13.77 10.92
N ILE A 463 5.05 14.96 11.45
CA ILE A 463 6.30 15.67 11.10
C ILE A 463 7.52 14.88 11.56
N ALA A 464 7.51 14.37 12.79
CA ALA A 464 8.63 13.61 13.36
C ALA A 464 8.90 12.33 12.54
N ASN A 465 7.84 11.59 12.23
CA ASN A 465 7.92 10.36 11.44
C ASN A 465 8.17 10.62 9.96
N PHE A 466 7.74 11.77 9.43
CA PHE A 466 8.16 12.21 8.10
C PHE A 466 9.66 12.46 8.07
N GLY A 467 10.22 13.13 9.08
CA GLY A 467 11.67 13.29 9.21
C GLY A 467 12.39 11.94 9.19
N ASN A 468 11.95 10.99 10.01
CA ASN A 468 12.58 9.67 10.11
C ASN A 468 12.46 8.83 8.84
N GLY A 469 11.26 8.73 8.27
CA GLY A 469 11.05 8.01 7.00
C GLY A 469 11.82 8.68 5.85
N PHE A 470 12.03 10.00 5.90
CA PHE A 470 12.87 10.70 4.93
C PHE A 470 14.36 10.37 5.11
N ILE A 471 14.87 10.31 6.34
CA ILE A 471 16.23 9.82 6.64
C ILE A 471 16.39 8.40 6.08
N TYR A 472 15.40 7.54 6.29
CA TYR A 472 15.38 6.17 5.79
C TYR A 472 15.54 6.12 4.27
N GLY A 473 14.61 6.74 3.54
CA GLY A 473 14.62 6.69 2.07
C GLY A 473 15.83 7.39 1.45
N LEU A 474 16.34 8.48 2.06
CA LEU A 474 17.57 9.13 1.61
C LEU A 474 18.78 8.22 1.83
N SER A 475 18.87 7.55 2.98
CA SER A 475 19.98 6.64 3.31
C SER A 475 20.01 5.45 2.37
N ALA A 476 18.87 4.81 2.11
CA ALA A 476 18.76 3.69 1.17
C ALA A 476 19.22 4.10 -0.24
N LYS A 477 18.69 5.22 -0.75
CA LYS A 477 19.09 5.76 -2.07
C LYS A 477 20.58 6.12 -2.12
N PHE A 478 21.15 6.65 -1.04
CA PHE A 478 22.57 6.95 -0.95
C PHE A 478 23.42 5.68 -0.96
N ILE A 479 23.03 4.64 -0.20
CA ILE A 479 23.72 3.35 -0.16
C ILE A 479 23.77 2.75 -1.57
N ASP A 480 22.64 2.69 -2.26
CA ASP A 480 22.57 2.15 -3.62
C ASP A 480 23.44 2.93 -4.61
N TRP A 481 23.51 4.25 -4.46
CA TRP A 481 24.24 5.11 -5.39
C TRP A 481 25.75 5.17 -5.12
N LYS A 482 26.17 5.27 -3.86
CA LYS A 482 27.58 5.55 -3.49
C LYS A 482 28.36 4.37 -2.99
N ILE A 483 27.70 3.39 -2.40
CA ILE A 483 28.39 2.26 -1.78
C ILE A 483 28.51 1.15 -2.83
N ALA A 484 29.72 0.62 -2.97
CA ALA A 484 29.98 -0.50 -3.88
C ALA A 484 29.09 -1.69 -3.54
N GLU A 485 28.65 -2.43 -4.56
CA GLU A 485 27.60 -3.44 -4.46
C GLU A 485 27.92 -4.50 -3.39
N GLU A 486 29.18 -4.91 -3.30
CA GLU A 486 29.72 -5.85 -2.31
C GLU A 486 29.62 -5.38 -0.85
N HIS A 487 29.47 -4.07 -0.62
CA HIS A 487 29.40 -3.46 0.72
C HIS A 487 28.00 -2.98 1.10
N ARG A 488 27.06 -2.85 0.15
CA ARG A 488 25.71 -2.28 0.39
C ARG A 488 24.97 -2.99 1.51
N TYR A 489 24.97 -4.32 1.51
CA TYR A 489 24.29 -5.12 2.54
C TYR A 489 24.85 -4.86 3.94
N THR A 490 26.17 -4.82 4.07
CA THR A 490 26.85 -4.57 5.35
C THR A 490 26.62 -3.16 5.85
N ALA A 491 26.75 -2.17 4.95
CA ALA A 491 26.49 -0.76 5.26
C ALA A 491 25.06 -0.54 5.75
N TYR A 492 24.07 -1.17 5.09
CA TYR A 492 22.68 -1.12 5.49
C TYR A 492 22.42 -1.76 6.85
N ASN A 493 22.96 -2.96 7.11
CA ASN A 493 22.80 -3.62 8.40
C ASN A 493 23.42 -2.82 9.55
N LEU A 494 24.62 -2.25 9.34
CA LEU A 494 25.26 -1.42 10.35
C LEU A 494 24.48 -0.11 10.57
N TRP A 495 23.93 0.48 9.51
CA TRP A 495 23.03 1.63 9.60
C TRP A 495 21.77 1.32 10.44
N CYS A 496 21.12 0.18 10.20
CA CYS A 496 19.99 -0.29 11.00
C CYS A 496 20.39 -0.48 12.47
N PHE A 497 21.50 -1.17 12.73
CA PHE A 497 22.00 -1.39 14.09
C PHE A 497 22.28 -0.09 14.84
N VAL A 498 22.88 0.91 14.18
CA VAL A 498 23.09 2.23 14.78
C VAL A 498 21.76 2.93 15.09
N GLY A 499 20.75 2.76 14.24
CA GLY A 499 19.39 3.20 14.53
C GLY A 499 18.81 2.54 15.78
N ASP A 500 19.00 1.22 15.95
CA ASP A 500 18.54 0.49 17.13
C ASP A 500 19.23 0.99 18.41
N LEU A 501 20.54 1.30 18.33
CA LEU A 501 21.26 1.93 19.44
C LEU A 501 20.71 3.32 19.79
N GLY A 502 20.36 4.11 18.77
CA GLY A 502 19.70 5.41 18.96
C GLY A 502 18.37 5.25 19.66
N GLY A 503 17.54 4.32 19.20
CA GLY A 503 16.25 4.02 19.81
C GLY A 503 16.38 3.57 21.26
N TYR A 504 17.27 2.62 21.53
CA TYR A 504 17.55 2.15 22.89
C TYR A 504 18.02 3.27 23.82
N ALA A 505 18.87 4.17 23.32
CA ALA A 505 19.32 5.33 24.09
C ALA A 505 18.18 6.34 24.36
N GLY A 506 17.19 6.45 23.46
CA GLY A 506 16.01 7.31 23.61
C GLY A 506 14.99 6.79 24.63
N GLN A 507 14.72 5.46 24.65
CA GLN A 507 13.70 4.82 25.51
C GLN A 507 13.92 4.95 27.03
N GLY A 508 15.04 5.55 27.47
CA GLY A 508 15.47 5.55 28.86
C GLY A 508 15.18 6.85 29.63
N ALA A 509 16.19 7.27 30.40
CA ALA A 509 16.13 8.38 31.36
C ALA A 509 15.73 9.73 30.75
N LEU A 510 15.95 9.94 29.44
CA LEU A 510 15.59 11.19 28.79
C LEU A 510 14.07 11.38 28.74
N SER A 511 13.32 10.36 28.31
CA SER A 511 11.85 10.45 28.20
C SER A 511 11.17 10.73 29.53
N VAL A 512 11.67 10.09 30.59
CA VAL A 512 11.21 10.30 31.96
C VAL A 512 11.56 11.70 32.44
N TRP A 513 12.80 12.15 32.18
CA TRP A 513 13.24 13.49 32.53
C TRP A 513 12.45 14.57 31.78
N LEU A 514 12.23 14.41 30.48
CA LEU A 514 11.44 15.33 29.67
C LEU A 514 9.99 15.35 30.13
N ALA A 515 9.37 14.20 30.36
CA ALA A 515 8.01 14.13 30.90
C ALA A 515 7.91 14.85 32.25
N ASP A 516 8.90 14.68 33.14
CA ASP A 516 8.99 15.41 34.40
C ASP A 516 9.12 16.92 34.16
N GLN A 517 10.01 17.37 33.27
CA GLN A 517 10.15 18.79 32.92
C GLN A 517 8.88 19.39 32.30
N VAL A 518 8.20 18.65 31.43
CA VAL A 518 6.94 19.08 30.79
C VAL A 518 5.83 19.24 31.82
N CYS A 519 5.76 18.32 32.78
CA CYS A 519 4.73 18.30 33.81
C CYS A 519 5.09 19.12 35.05
N ASN A 520 6.33 19.56 35.21
CA ASN A 520 6.76 20.34 36.36
C ASN A 520 6.00 21.67 36.43
N GLY A 521 5.21 21.85 37.50
CA GLY A 521 4.36 23.02 37.70
C GLY A 521 3.12 23.08 36.80
N ARG A 522 2.83 22.04 36.00
CA ARG A 522 1.63 21.95 35.14
C ARG A 522 0.73 20.82 35.63
N HIS A 523 -0.49 21.17 36.03
CA HIS A 523 -1.51 20.20 36.45
C HIS A 523 -2.77 20.44 35.65
N TYR A 524 -2.97 19.67 34.57
CA TYR A 524 -4.20 19.70 33.79
C TYR A 524 -5.08 18.49 34.17
N ALA A 525 -6.40 18.64 34.00
CA ALA A 525 -7.35 17.58 34.34
C ALA A 525 -7.10 16.28 33.55
N PHE A 526 -6.60 16.40 32.30
CA PHE A 526 -6.42 15.30 31.37
C PHE A 526 -4.96 15.08 30.93
N VAL A 527 -4.03 15.94 31.39
CA VAL A 527 -2.63 15.91 31.00
C VAL A 527 -1.74 16.21 32.19
N CYS A 528 -0.63 15.50 32.33
CA CYS A 528 0.26 15.64 33.49
C CYS A 528 -0.49 15.46 34.81
N HIS A 529 -1.50 14.58 34.82
CA HIS A 529 -2.17 14.25 36.06
C HIS A 529 -1.13 13.53 36.91
N LEU A 530 -0.65 14.16 37.98
CA LEU A 530 0.11 13.43 38.98
C LEU A 530 -0.81 12.34 39.49
N LYS A 531 -0.67 11.12 38.97
CA LYS A 531 -0.89 9.97 39.82
C LYS A 531 0.08 10.24 40.95
N LYS A 532 -0.46 10.48 42.16
CA LYS A 532 0.28 10.21 43.39
C LYS A 532 0.63 8.71 43.35
N LEU A 533 1.58 8.33 42.51
CA LEU A 533 2.34 7.11 42.60
C LEU A 533 3.26 7.42 43.80
N LEU A 534 2.92 7.00 45.02
CA LEU A 534 3.14 5.61 45.45
C LEU A 534 4.44 5.08 44.83
N LEU A 535 5.53 5.80 45.06
CA LEU A 535 6.83 5.19 45.30
C LEU A 535 6.70 4.37 46.59
N ILE A 536 6.15 3.16 46.46
CA ILE A 536 6.39 2.01 47.34
C ILE A 536 6.99 0.93 46.46
#